data_AF-A0A7Y4QEA2-F1
#
_entry.id   AF-A0A7Y4QEA2-F1
#
_cell.length_a   1.000
_cell.length_b   1.000
_cell.length_c   1.000
_cell.angle_alpha   90.00
_cell.angle_beta   90.00
_cell.angle_gamma   90.00
#
_symmetry.space_group_name_H-M   'P 1'
#
loop_
_entity.id
_entity.type
_entity.pdbx_description
1 polymer ?
#
loop_
_entity_poly.entity_id
_entity_poly.type
_entity_poly.pdbx_seq_one_letter_code
_entity_poly.pdbx_strand_id
1 'polypeptide(L)'
;MVYTQEHTGKKSRKKGGCRGCLKFGLWCVLIVFLLSGIAAALVFRVPQRLGILPSATKRVFTQTPDRAGAKKVLAEARAAGLNTQGISLYVFPVGDGTKSIALATIDERKGFSFGQTAGLDPMAHVMTKLMAGPTVTEIGVERVGVHYIGENGAQFGSFTASADSIRAVAAGRMTKEQFISAVDGDVNIPAMLKYQLDALTKLQ
;
A
#
# COMPACT_ATOMS: atom_id res chain seq x y z
N MET A 1 66.02 53.77 -24.83
CA MET A 1 65.56 52.39 -24.57
C MET A 1 66.35 51.89 -23.36
N VAL A 2 65.94 52.22 -22.13
CA VAL A 2 64.93 51.53 -21.31
C VAL A 2 65.16 50.02 -21.31
N TYR A 3 65.81 49.52 -20.25
CA TYR A 3 65.36 48.34 -19.49
C TYR A 3 65.87 48.46 -18.04
N THR A 4 64.92 48.50 -17.12
CA THR A 4 65.08 48.49 -15.65
C THR A 4 64.51 47.17 -15.15
N GLN A 5 65.14 46.53 -14.16
CA GLN A 5 64.63 45.61 -13.12
C GLN A 5 65.88 44.88 -12.56
N GLU A 6 66.07 44.52 -11.29
CA GLU A 6 65.11 44.22 -10.22
C GLU A 6 65.89 44.24 -8.88
N HIS A 7 65.43 45.03 -7.90
CA HIS A 7 65.93 44.94 -6.52
C HIS A 7 64.99 44.07 -5.68
N THR A 8 65.56 42.98 -5.16
CA THR A 8 65.00 42.04 -4.21
C THR A 8 64.54 42.73 -2.92
N GLY A 9 63.28 42.56 -2.55
CA GLY A 9 62.71 43.04 -1.29
C GLY A 9 61.88 41.97 -0.58
N LYS A 10 62.53 41.14 0.25
CA LYS A 10 61.86 40.32 1.27
C LYS A 10 61.12 41.24 2.25
N LYS A 11 59.81 41.03 2.43
CA LYS A 11 59.08 41.52 3.62
C LYS A 11 58.28 40.41 4.28
N SER A 12 58.26 40.54 5.60
CA SER A 12 58.06 39.57 6.65
C SER A 12 56.60 39.13 6.88
N ARG A 13 56.48 37.92 7.41
CA ARG A 13 55.26 37.27 7.92
C ARG A 13 54.45 38.20 8.84
N LYS A 14 53.18 38.45 8.51
CA LYS A 14 52.15 38.89 9.46
C LYS A 14 51.22 37.74 9.79
N LYS A 15 51.25 37.32 11.07
CA LYS A 15 50.27 36.43 11.71
C LYS A 15 48.90 37.11 11.69
N GLY A 16 48.02 36.72 10.76
CA GLY A 16 46.61 37.09 10.76
C GLY A 16 45.80 35.91 11.28
N GLY A 17 45.26 36.02 12.50
CA GLY A 17 44.42 35.01 13.11
C GLY A 17 43.20 34.68 12.23
N CYS A 18 43.02 33.39 11.95
CA CYS A 18 41.93 32.84 11.14
C CYS A 18 40.60 32.86 11.92
N ARG A 19 40.08 34.06 12.23
CA ARG A 19 38.75 34.26 12.85
C ARG A 19 37.58 33.94 11.90
N GLY A 20 37.85 33.58 10.65
CA GLY A 20 36.85 33.15 9.66
C GLY A 20 36.48 31.66 9.72
N CYS A 21 37.36 30.81 10.25
CA CYS A 21 37.15 29.35 10.25
C CYS A 21 36.07 28.91 11.26
N LEU A 22 35.95 29.61 12.40
CA LEU A 22 34.95 29.28 13.42
C LEU A 22 33.52 29.59 12.96
N LYS A 23 33.33 30.68 12.21
CA LYS A 23 32.02 31.05 11.63
C LYS A 23 31.61 30.10 10.53
N PHE A 24 32.55 29.68 9.67
CA PHE A 24 32.28 28.72 8.61
C PHE A 24 31.98 27.32 9.15
N GLY A 25 32.74 26.85 10.16
CA GLY A 25 32.51 25.58 10.83
C GLY A 25 31.15 25.52 11.55
N LEU A 26 30.76 26.60 12.24
CA LEU A 26 29.44 26.69 12.88
C LEU A 26 28.31 26.67 11.84
N TRP A 27 28.50 27.33 10.70
CA TRP A 27 27.51 27.34 9.60
C TRP A 27 27.36 25.95 8.96
N CYS A 28 28.47 25.22 8.77
CA CYS A 28 28.43 23.84 8.28
C CYS A 28 27.69 22.91 9.25
N VAL A 29 27.95 23.00 10.56
CA VAL A 29 27.24 22.19 11.57
C VAL A 29 25.74 22.49 11.58
N LEU A 30 25.36 23.76 11.47
CA LEU A 30 23.97 24.17 11.44
C LEU A 30 23.24 23.66 10.18
N ILE A 31 23.89 23.68 9.02
CA ILE A 31 23.36 23.08 7.79
C ILE A 31 23.19 21.57 7.93
N VAL A 32 24.17 20.87 8.51
CA VAL A 32 24.07 19.42 8.72
C VAL A 32 22.92 19.08 9.67
N PHE A 33 22.73 19.87 10.74
CA PHE A 33 21.59 19.70 11.65
C PHE A 33 20.24 20.00 10.98
N LEU A 34 20.19 21.02 10.11
CA LEU A 34 18.99 21.34 9.37
C LEU A 34 18.64 20.23 8.37
N LEU A 35 19.63 19.72 7.64
CA LEU A 35 19.46 18.62 6.70
C LEU A 35 19.09 17.31 7.40
N SER A 36 19.69 17.01 8.55
CA SER A 36 19.32 15.82 9.34
C SER A 36 17.91 15.94 9.91
N GLY A 37 17.50 17.13 10.35
CA GLY A 37 16.13 17.42 10.77
C GLY A 37 15.11 17.26 9.63
N ILE A 38 15.42 17.75 8.43
CA ILE A 38 14.57 17.57 7.23
C ILE A 38 14.51 16.09 6.84
N ALA A 39 15.63 15.38 6.82
CA ALA A 39 15.67 13.96 6.50
C ALA A 39 14.85 13.14 7.52
N ALA A 40 15.00 13.42 8.81
CA ALA A 40 14.19 12.80 9.85
C ALA A 40 12.70 13.13 9.68
N ALA A 41 12.33 14.39 9.40
CA ALA A 41 10.94 14.78 9.19
C ALA A 41 10.29 14.07 7.99
N LEU A 42 11.05 13.84 6.91
CA LEU A 42 10.61 13.09 5.74
C LEU A 42 10.48 11.59 6.03
N VAL A 43 11.46 10.98 6.72
CA VAL A 43 11.43 9.56 7.12
C VAL A 43 10.27 9.27 8.07
N PHE A 44 10.06 10.14 9.07
CA PHE A 44 8.95 10.01 10.03
C PHE A 44 7.59 10.45 9.47
N ARG A 45 7.52 10.87 8.20
CA ARG A 45 6.28 11.31 7.53
C ARG A 45 5.53 12.39 8.32
N VAL A 46 6.27 13.25 9.04
CA VAL A 46 5.72 14.35 9.85
C VAL A 46 4.80 15.29 9.05
N PRO A 47 5.13 15.74 7.81
CA PRO A 47 4.23 16.61 7.04
C PRO A 47 2.91 15.93 6.64
N GLN A 48 2.88 14.58 6.59
CA GLN A 48 1.64 13.83 6.39
C GLN A 48 0.80 13.77 7.67
N ARG A 49 1.45 13.65 8.85
CA ARG A 49 0.77 13.67 10.15
C ARG A 49 0.23 15.06 10.53
N LEU A 50 0.91 16.13 10.11
CA LEU A 50 0.48 17.51 10.29
C LEU A 50 -0.59 17.96 9.27
N GLY A 51 -1.00 17.10 8.33
CA GLY A 51 -2.05 17.40 7.35
C GLY A 51 -1.67 18.39 6.25
N ILE A 52 -0.40 18.81 6.17
CA ILE A 52 0.10 19.74 5.16
C ILE A 52 0.18 19.07 3.78
N LEU A 53 0.49 17.76 3.75
CA LEU A 53 0.36 16.93 2.55
C LEU A 53 -0.82 15.96 2.69
N PRO A 54 -1.74 15.89 1.72
CA PRO A 54 -2.76 14.84 1.71
C PRO A 54 -2.07 13.47 1.65
N SER A 55 -2.46 12.57 2.56
CA SER A 55 -1.96 11.20 2.60
C SER A 55 -2.23 10.49 1.27
N ALA A 56 -1.40 9.51 0.91
CA ALA A 56 -1.55 8.72 -0.32
C ALA A 56 -2.98 8.14 -0.44
N THR A 57 -3.55 7.72 0.68
CA THR A 57 -4.93 7.25 0.83
C THR A 57 -5.96 8.27 0.33
N LYS A 58 -5.80 9.56 0.70
CA LYS A 58 -6.72 10.62 0.28
C LYS A 58 -6.66 10.89 -1.23
N ARG A 59 -5.52 10.68 -1.89
CA ARG A 59 -5.37 10.82 -3.36
C ARG A 59 -6.03 9.68 -4.13
N VAL A 60 -6.01 8.46 -3.57
CA VAL A 60 -6.66 7.28 -4.18
C VAL A 60 -8.18 7.37 -4.03
N PHE A 61 -8.68 7.83 -2.88
CA PHE A 61 -10.13 7.91 -2.62
C PHE A 61 -10.80 9.22 -3.09
N THR A 62 -10.07 10.18 -3.67
CA THR A 62 -10.67 11.36 -4.32
C THR A 62 -11.19 11.08 -5.72
N GLN A 63 -10.79 9.98 -6.35
CA GLN A 63 -11.30 9.61 -7.67
C GLN A 63 -12.61 8.82 -7.55
N THR A 64 -13.56 9.12 -8.44
CA THR A 64 -14.84 8.40 -8.49
C THR A 64 -14.59 6.93 -8.84
N PRO A 65 -15.10 5.97 -8.07
CA PRO A 65 -14.94 4.55 -8.38
C PRO A 65 -15.53 4.21 -9.74
N ASP A 66 -14.85 3.37 -10.52
CA ASP A 66 -15.39 2.80 -11.74
C ASP A 66 -16.42 1.70 -11.39
N ARG A 67 -17.68 2.13 -11.34
CA ARG A 67 -18.82 1.25 -11.08
C ARG A 67 -19.13 0.32 -12.25
N ALA A 68 -18.78 0.70 -13.47
CA ALA A 68 -19.04 -0.12 -14.65
C ALA A 68 -18.04 -1.27 -14.71
N GLY A 69 -16.74 -0.97 -14.53
CA GLY A 69 -15.68 -1.97 -14.39
C GLY A 69 -15.95 -2.92 -13.23
N ALA A 70 -16.32 -2.41 -12.06
CA ALA A 70 -16.65 -3.25 -10.91
C ALA A 70 -17.80 -4.24 -11.18
N LYS A 71 -18.87 -3.81 -11.87
CA LYS A 71 -19.98 -4.70 -12.24
C LYS A 71 -19.55 -5.79 -13.22
N LYS A 72 -18.72 -5.45 -14.21
CA LYS A 72 -18.18 -6.41 -15.17
C LYS A 72 -17.29 -7.43 -14.49
N VAL A 73 -16.36 -6.99 -13.64
CA VAL A 73 -15.48 -7.88 -12.85
C VAL A 73 -16.31 -8.83 -11.97
N LEU A 74 -17.36 -8.34 -11.30
CA LEU A 74 -18.26 -9.21 -10.53
C LEU A 74 -19.02 -10.20 -11.42
N ALA A 75 -19.48 -9.79 -12.59
CA ALA A 75 -20.16 -10.69 -13.53
C ALA A 75 -19.22 -11.80 -14.04
N GLU A 76 -17.97 -11.46 -14.36
CA GLU A 76 -16.93 -12.42 -14.75
C GLU A 76 -16.57 -13.36 -13.61
N ALA A 77 -16.41 -12.84 -12.39
CA ALA A 77 -16.15 -13.67 -11.21
C ALA A 77 -17.31 -14.66 -10.95
N ARG A 78 -18.57 -14.20 -11.14
CA ARG A 78 -19.76 -15.07 -11.08
C ARG A 78 -19.72 -16.16 -12.16
N ALA A 79 -19.37 -15.80 -13.40
CA ALA A 79 -19.21 -16.76 -14.49
C ALA A 79 -18.08 -17.77 -14.22
N ALA A 80 -17.05 -17.36 -13.49
CA ALA A 80 -15.97 -18.24 -13.01
C ALA A 80 -16.38 -19.12 -11.81
N GLY A 81 -17.64 -19.05 -11.35
CA GLY A 81 -18.19 -19.88 -10.27
C GLY A 81 -18.12 -19.27 -8.88
N LEU A 82 -17.77 -17.98 -8.74
CA LEU A 82 -17.82 -17.30 -7.44
C LEU A 82 -19.27 -16.98 -7.04
N ASN A 83 -19.65 -17.31 -5.80
CA ASN A 83 -20.86 -16.76 -5.21
C ASN A 83 -20.68 -15.25 -4.99
N THR A 84 -21.33 -14.42 -5.81
CA THR A 84 -21.24 -12.96 -5.69
C THR A 84 -22.29 -12.35 -4.77
N GLN A 85 -23.19 -13.17 -4.21
CA GLN A 85 -24.15 -12.70 -3.22
C GLN A 85 -23.40 -12.24 -1.96
N GLY A 86 -23.73 -11.05 -1.47
CA GLY A 86 -23.03 -10.44 -0.34
C GLY A 86 -21.64 -9.87 -0.65
N ILE A 87 -21.21 -9.85 -1.91
CA ILE A 87 -19.97 -9.16 -2.34
C ILE A 87 -20.29 -7.77 -2.89
N SER A 88 -19.67 -6.74 -2.34
CA SER A 88 -19.61 -5.39 -2.93
C SER A 88 -18.22 -5.13 -3.47
N LEU A 89 -18.10 -4.79 -4.75
CA LEU A 89 -16.81 -4.49 -5.39
C LEU A 89 -16.76 -3.03 -5.80
N TYR A 90 -15.62 -2.40 -5.55
CA TYR A 90 -15.28 -1.05 -6.01
C TYR A 90 -13.95 -1.11 -6.74
N VAL A 91 -13.84 -0.41 -7.86
CA VAL A 91 -12.57 -0.27 -8.57
C VAL A 91 -12.18 1.20 -8.52
N PHE A 92 -11.00 1.48 -7.97
CA PHE A 92 -10.47 2.81 -7.83
C PHE A 92 -9.33 3.00 -8.83
N PRO A 93 -9.48 3.90 -9.82
CA PRO A 93 -8.35 4.30 -10.64
C PRO A 93 -7.28 4.98 -9.77
N VAL A 94 -6.02 4.84 -10.17
CA VAL A 94 -4.86 5.40 -9.49
C VAL A 94 -4.06 6.23 -10.48
N GLY A 95 -3.68 7.43 -10.06
CA GLY A 95 -2.85 8.32 -10.88
C GLY A 95 -3.61 8.84 -12.12
N ASP A 96 -3.08 8.52 -13.29
CA ASP A 96 -3.61 8.93 -14.60
C ASP A 96 -4.76 8.04 -15.11
N GLY A 97 -5.17 7.03 -14.33
CA GLY A 97 -6.27 6.12 -14.67
C GLY A 97 -5.86 4.90 -15.47
N THR A 98 -4.56 4.69 -15.73
CA THR A 98 -4.04 3.47 -16.39
C THR A 98 -3.99 2.26 -15.46
N LYS A 99 -3.95 2.50 -14.14
CA LYS A 99 -3.86 1.50 -13.09
C LYS A 99 -5.03 1.63 -12.16
N SER A 100 -5.46 0.52 -11.59
CA SER A 100 -6.59 0.47 -10.67
C SER A 100 -6.32 -0.42 -9.47
N ILE A 101 -7.03 -0.16 -8.37
CA ILE A 101 -7.09 -1.01 -7.20
C ILE A 101 -8.53 -1.48 -7.05
N ALA A 102 -8.73 -2.80 -6.97
CA ALA A 102 -10.03 -3.38 -6.68
C ALA A 102 -10.19 -3.57 -5.16
N LEU A 103 -11.32 -3.16 -4.60
CA LEU A 103 -11.67 -3.33 -3.21
C LEU A 103 -13.00 -4.09 -3.11
N ALA A 104 -12.94 -5.32 -2.65
CA ALA A 104 -14.10 -6.14 -2.37
C ALA A 104 -14.45 -6.10 -0.88
N THR A 105 -15.73 -6.08 -0.57
CA THR A 105 -16.28 -6.33 0.76
C THR A 105 -17.17 -7.55 0.68
N ILE A 106 -16.84 -8.56 1.47
CA ILE A 106 -17.61 -9.80 1.63
C ILE A 106 -18.39 -9.68 2.93
N ASP A 107 -19.72 -9.83 2.84
CA ASP A 107 -20.63 -9.76 4.00
C ASP A 107 -21.53 -11.00 4.03
N GLU A 108 -21.28 -11.89 4.98
CA GLU A 108 -22.04 -13.15 5.14
C GLU A 108 -23.50 -12.92 5.49
N ARG A 109 -23.81 -11.82 6.20
CA ARG A 109 -25.20 -11.45 6.54
C ARG A 109 -26.05 -11.18 5.29
N LYS A 110 -25.39 -10.91 4.16
CA LYS A 110 -26.04 -10.66 2.88
C LYS A 110 -26.11 -11.92 2.01
N GLY A 111 -25.81 -13.09 2.57
CA GLY A 111 -25.91 -14.40 1.90
C GLY A 111 -24.64 -14.85 1.19
N PHE A 112 -23.49 -14.25 1.50
CA PHE A 112 -22.22 -14.80 1.04
C PHE A 112 -21.91 -16.10 1.77
N SER A 113 -21.38 -17.07 1.05
CA SER A 113 -20.82 -18.30 1.60
C SER A 113 -19.62 -18.71 0.76
N PHE A 114 -18.59 -19.21 1.42
CA PHE A 114 -17.45 -19.80 0.74
C PHE A 114 -17.89 -21.12 0.10
N GLY A 115 -17.68 -21.24 -1.21
CA GLY A 115 -17.88 -22.49 -1.94
C GLY A 115 -16.76 -23.50 -1.65
N GLN A 116 -16.84 -24.68 -2.28
CA GLN A 116 -15.75 -25.63 -2.23
C GLN A 116 -14.48 -25.01 -2.85
N THR A 117 -13.42 -24.96 -2.05
CA THR A 117 -12.13 -24.47 -2.50
C THR A 117 -11.33 -25.68 -2.97
N ALA A 118 -10.83 -25.65 -4.21
CA ALA A 118 -10.05 -26.74 -4.80
C ALA A 118 -8.64 -26.87 -4.17
N GLY A 119 -8.57 -27.09 -2.87
CA GLY A 119 -7.33 -27.12 -2.07
C GLY A 119 -6.74 -25.74 -1.73
N LEU A 120 -7.31 -24.66 -2.27
CA LEU A 120 -6.91 -23.28 -1.95
C LEU A 120 -7.50 -22.82 -0.62
N ASP A 121 -6.82 -21.86 0.01
CA ASP A 121 -7.42 -21.05 1.08
C ASP A 121 -8.69 -20.33 0.55
N PRO A 122 -9.79 -20.27 1.32
CA PRO A 122 -11.02 -19.60 0.88
C PRO A 122 -10.84 -18.17 0.42
N MET A 123 -9.99 -17.39 1.08
CA MET A 123 -9.72 -16.01 0.68
C MET A 123 -8.91 -15.95 -0.61
N ALA A 124 -7.88 -16.80 -0.73
CA ALA A 124 -7.11 -16.94 -1.97
C ALA A 124 -8.00 -17.37 -3.15
N HIS A 125 -8.96 -18.27 -2.90
CA HIS A 125 -9.93 -18.68 -3.91
C HIS A 125 -10.81 -17.51 -4.36
N VAL A 126 -11.34 -16.70 -3.42
CA VAL A 126 -12.14 -15.52 -3.79
C VAL A 126 -11.30 -14.52 -4.59
N MET A 127 -10.08 -14.20 -4.14
CA MET A 127 -9.19 -13.27 -4.83
C MET A 127 -8.82 -13.74 -6.25
N THR A 128 -8.53 -15.03 -6.43
CA THR A 128 -8.25 -15.59 -7.75
C THR A 128 -9.46 -15.52 -8.68
N LYS A 129 -10.67 -15.80 -8.18
CA LYS A 129 -11.91 -15.68 -8.96
C LYS A 129 -12.26 -14.24 -9.32
N LEU A 130 -12.05 -13.30 -8.40
CA LEU A 130 -12.20 -11.86 -8.68
C LEU A 130 -11.23 -11.36 -9.74
N MET A 131 -10.07 -12.02 -9.90
CA MET A 131 -9.03 -11.65 -10.86
C MET A 131 -9.01 -12.50 -12.14
N ALA A 132 -9.95 -13.42 -12.31
CA ALA A 132 -9.91 -14.40 -13.40
C ALA A 132 -10.33 -13.82 -14.76
N GLY A 133 -11.10 -12.73 -14.76
CA GLY A 133 -11.73 -12.20 -15.97
C GLY A 133 -10.87 -11.19 -16.74
N PRO A 134 -11.13 -11.01 -18.05
CA PRO A 134 -10.37 -10.10 -18.90
C PRO A 134 -10.53 -8.63 -18.50
N THR A 135 -11.70 -8.23 -17.98
CA THR A 135 -11.97 -6.84 -17.57
C THR A 135 -10.94 -6.33 -16.56
N VAL A 136 -10.48 -7.20 -15.66
CA VAL A 136 -9.47 -6.89 -14.64
C VAL A 136 -8.16 -6.41 -15.28
N THR A 137 -7.78 -7.03 -16.39
CA THR A 137 -6.57 -6.66 -17.14
C THR A 137 -6.81 -5.40 -17.97
N GLU A 138 -7.99 -5.28 -18.59
CA GLU A 138 -8.38 -4.12 -19.40
C GLU A 138 -8.38 -2.80 -18.60
N ILE A 139 -8.88 -2.85 -17.35
CA ILE A 139 -8.93 -1.68 -16.46
C ILE A 139 -7.66 -1.52 -15.58
N GLY A 140 -6.64 -2.35 -15.83
CA GLY A 140 -5.32 -2.25 -15.20
C GLY A 140 -5.32 -2.50 -13.69
N VAL A 141 -6.11 -3.45 -13.18
CA VAL A 141 -6.12 -3.76 -11.74
C VAL A 141 -4.78 -4.37 -11.32
N GLU A 142 -4.04 -3.65 -10.47
CA GLU A 142 -2.73 -4.10 -9.98
C GLU A 142 -2.80 -4.79 -8.62
N ARG A 143 -3.81 -4.47 -7.81
CA ARG A 143 -4.00 -5.03 -6.48
C ARG A 143 -5.48 -5.23 -6.18
N VAL A 144 -5.75 -6.26 -5.38
CA VAL A 144 -7.08 -6.54 -4.81
C VAL A 144 -6.99 -6.48 -3.30
N GLY A 145 -7.83 -5.66 -2.69
CA GLY A 145 -8.15 -5.72 -1.27
C GLY A 145 -9.49 -6.42 -1.06
N VAL A 146 -9.58 -7.24 -0.03
CA VAL A 146 -10.80 -7.92 0.40
C VAL A 146 -11.02 -7.65 1.89
N HIS A 147 -12.15 -7.06 2.23
CA HIS A 147 -12.64 -6.94 3.60
C HIS A 147 -13.66 -8.03 3.86
N TYR A 148 -13.54 -8.73 4.98
CA TYR A 148 -14.43 -9.83 5.34
C TYR A 148 -15.20 -9.51 6.62
N ILE A 149 -16.52 -9.55 6.51
CA ILE A 149 -17.50 -9.31 7.56
C ILE A 149 -18.29 -10.59 7.79
N GLY A 150 -18.23 -11.11 9.01
CA GLY A 150 -18.94 -12.33 9.40
C GLY A 150 -20.43 -12.13 9.62
N GLU A 151 -21.14 -13.24 9.85
CA GLU A 151 -22.58 -13.24 10.17
C GLU A 151 -22.98 -12.36 11.37
N ASN A 152 -22.09 -12.17 12.34
CA ASN A 152 -22.36 -11.29 13.49
C ASN A 152 -22.14 -9.79 13.17
N GLY A 153 -21.74 -9.47 11.93
CA GLY A 153 -21.42 -8.11 11.49
C GLY A 153 -20.05 -7.61 11.92
N ALA A 154 -19.25 -8.44 12.60
CA ALA A 154 -17.89 -8.10 12.95
C ALA A 154 -16.98 -8.26 11.73
N GLN A 155 -16.06 -7.30 11.57
CA GLN A 155 -15.00 -7.41 10.58
C GLN A 155 -13.93 -8.36 11.11
N PHE A 156 -13.73 -9.49 10.42
CA PHE A 156 -12.75 -10.49 10.82
C PHE A 156 -11.36 -10.21 10.24
N GLY A 157 -11.28 -9.56 9.08
CA GLY A 157 -10.00 -9.18 8.53
C GLY A 157 -10.07 -8.39 7.24
N SER A 158 -8.92 -7.87 6.84
CA SER A 158 -8.68 -7.21 5.55
C SER A 158 -7.44 -7.80 4.93
N PHE A 159 -7.54 -8.27 3.69
CA PHE A 159 -6.46 -8.95 2.99
C PHE A 159 -6.19 -8.26 1.67
N THR A 160 -4.93 -8.02 1.33
CA THR A 160 -4.55 -7.37 0.08
C THR A 160 -3.46 -8.18 -0.62
N ALA A 161 -3.63 -8.40 -1.91
CA ALA A 161 -2.63 -9.08 -2.74
C ALA A 161 -2.43 -8.34 -4.07
N SER A 162 -1.25 -8.50 -4.66
CA SER A 162 -0.99 -8.02 -6.02
C SER A 162 -1.63 -8.96 -7.06
N ALA A 163 -2.02 -8.38 -8.20
CA ALA A 163 -2.51 -9.12 -9.35
C ALA A 163 -1.49 -10.16 -9.83
N ASP A 164 -0.20 -9.85 -9.76
CA ASP A 164 0.88 -10.77 -10.13
C ASP A 164 0.94 -11.99 -9.20
N SER A 165 0.87 -11.81 -7.88
CA SER A 165 0.86 -12.91 -6.92
C SER A 165 -0.39 -13.79 -7.10
N ILE A 166 -1.56 -13.17 -7.31
CA ILE A 166 -2.81 -13.89 -7.57
C ILE A 166 -2.71 -14.72 -8.86
N ARG A 167 -2.17 -14.14 -9.94
CA ARG A 167 -1.92 -14.84 -11.21
C ARG A 167 -0.90 -15.96 -11.05
N ALA A 168 0.14 -15.77 -10.25
CA ALA A 168 1.15 -16.79 -9.99
C ALA A 168 0.56 -18.01 -9.26
N VAL A 169 -0.33 -17.80 -8.28
CA VAL A 169 -1.05 -18.89 -7.62
C VAL A 169 -2.00 -19.59 -8.57
N ALA A 170 -2.80 -18.83 -9.32
CA ALA A 170 -3.75 -19.39 -10.28
C ALA A 170 -3.04 -20.25 -11.35
N ALA A 171 -1.81 -19.90 -11.72
CA ALA A 171 -0.98 -20.64 -12.67
C ALA A 171 -0.16 -21.77 -12.02
N GLY A 172 -0.29 -22.01 -10.71
CA GLY A 172 0.50 -23.02 -9.98
C GLY A 172 2.00 -22.70 -9.86
N ARG A 173 2.41 -21.46 -10.14
CA ARG A 173 3.82 -21.01 -10.05
C ARG A 173 4.20 -20.50 -8.65
N MET A 174 3.21 -20.33 -7.78
CA MET A 174 3.38 -19.91 -6.39
C MET A 174 2.62 -20.88 -5.50
N THR A 175 3.29 -21.40 -4.48
CA THR A 175 2.67 -22.27 -3.46
C THR A 175 1.72 -21.48 -2.58
N LYS A 176 0.86 -22.18 -1.84
CA LYS A 176 -0.08 -21.56 -0.89
C LYS A 176 0.66 -20.76 0.18
N GLU A 177 1.75 -21.31 0.72
CA GLU A 177 2.53 -20.70 1.79
C GLU A 177 3.22 -19.43 1.31
N GLN A 178 3.78 -19.46 0.09
CA GLN A 178 4.35 -18.28 -0.55
C GLN A 178 3.29 -17.21 -0.82
N PHE A 179 2.08 -17.60 -1.23
CA PHE A 179 0.99 -16.65 -1.42
C PHE A 179 0.57 -15.99 -0.12
N ILE A 180 0.36 -16.77 0.95
CA ILE A 180 0.01 -16.24 2.26
C ILE A 180 1.08 -15.26 2.74
N SER A 181 2.36 -15.56 2.50
CA SER A 181 3.46 -14.68 2.86
C SER A 181 3.53 -13.40 2.01
N ALA A 182 2.95 -13.41 0.81
CA ALA A 182 2.85 -12.28 -0.10
C ALA A 182 1.55 -11.46 0.06
N VAL A 183 0.60 -11.95 0.86
CA VAL A 183 -0.65 -11.25 1.17
C VAL A 183 -0.42 -10.35 2.37
N ASP A 184 -0.71 -9.06 2.20
CA ASP A 184 -0.76 -8.12 3.32
C ASP A 184 -2.13 -8.26 4.00
N GLY A 185 -2.15 -8.77 5.23
CA GLY A 185 -3.38 -9.03 5.98
C GLY A 185 -3.39 -8.35 7.35
N ASP A 186 -4.54 -7.82 7.74
CA ASP A 186 -4.86 -7.50 9.13
C ASP A 186 -6.02 -8.37 9.59
N VAL A 187 -5.89 -8.99 10.77
CA VAL A 187 -6.86 -9.94 11.32
C VAL A 187 -7.31 -9.45 12.69
N ASN A 188 -8.61 -9.30 12.86
CA ASN A 188 -9.21 -8.89 14.13
C ASN A 188 -9.43 -10.11 15.02
N ILE A 189 -8.37 -10.52 15.71
CA ILE A 189 -8.36 -11.68 16.62
C ILE A 189 -9.46 -11.57 17.70
N PRO A 190 -9.67 -10.42 18.37
CA PRO A 190 -10.75 -10.28 19.35
C PRO A 190 -12.15 -10.56 18.76
N ALA A 191 -12.41 -10.08 17.55
CA ALA A 191 -13.68 -10.32 16.87
C ALA A 191 -13.88 -11.81 16.54
N MET A 192 -12.83 -12.49 16.08
CA MET A 192 -12.87 -13.94 15.80
C MET A 192 -13.11 -14.78 17.06
N LEU A 193 -12.39 -14.48 18.15
CA LEU A 193 -12.52 -15.21 19.41
C LEU A 193 -13.93 -15.06 19.99
N LYS A 194 -14.48 -13.84 19.96
CA LYS A 194 -15.86 -13.59 20.39
C LYS A 194 -16.87 -14.39 19.57
N TYR A 195 -16.70 -14.44 18.25
CA TYR A 195 -17.56 -15.23 17.37
C TYR A 195 -17.52 -16.73 17.70
N GLN A 196 -16.34 -17.29 17.93
CA GLN A 196 -16.22 -18.71 18.33
C GLN A 196 -16.90 -18.98 19.67
N LEU A 197 -16.76 -18.07 20.64
CA LEU A 197 -17.45 -18.18 21.93
C LEU A 197 -18.98 -18.11 21.79
N ASP A 198 -19.47 -17.16 21.00
CA ASP A 198 -20.91 -16.98 20.73
C ASP A 198 -21.50 -18.19 19.98
N ALA A 199 -20.72 -18.83 19.11
CA ALA A 199 -21.13 -20.05 18.41
C ALA A 199 -21.20 -21.27 19.35
N LEU A 200 -20.24 -21.42 20.28
CA LEU A 200 -20.23 -22.50 21.26
C LEU A 200 -21.38 -22.37 22.28
N THR A 201 -21.73 -21.15 22.67
CA THR A 201 -22.83 -20.89 23.61
C THR A 201 -24.22 -21.08 23.01
N LYS A 202 -24.39 -20.95 21.69
CA LYS A 202 -25.65 -21.26 21.00
C LYS A 202 -25.93 -22.76 20.83
N LEU A 203 -24.95 -23.63 21.11
CA LEU A 203 -25.08 -25.08 21.02
C LEU A 203 -25.45 -25.75 22.35
N GLN A 204 -25.57 -24.96 23.43
CA GLN A 204 -26.07 -25.39 24.74
C GLN A 204 -27.52 -24.95 24.94
#